data_AF-A0A2A9MKZ4-F1
#
_entry.id   AF-A0A2A9MKZ4-F1
#
_cell.length_a   1.000
_cell.length_b   1.000
_cell.length_c   1.000
_cell.angle_alpha   90.00
_cell.angle_beta   90.00
_cell.angle_gamma   90.00
#
_symmetry.space_group_name_H-M   'P 1'
#
loop_
_entity.id
_entity.type
_entity.pdbx_description
1 polymer ?
#
loop_
_entity_poly.entity_id
_entity_poly.type
_entity_poly.pdbx_seq_one_letter_code
_entity_poly.pdbx_strand_id
1 'polypeptide(L)'
;MTTTLIVVTAASQAATFTCGTDGTLSPLNLEKTFKGESCQTEEQLQEMFEQGELVESGMTGSSPIYTLSVNEMPKSGTSLCYKCTYSKQPHVPMPENNDCKVIVKVSAALPATSTSTSEPKAAAATKIESHLLGVMLLGLAAQKFFQTL
;
A
#
# COMPACT_ATOMS: atom_id res chain seq x y z
N MET A 1 11.59 19.05 17.65
CA MET A 1 10.97 18.32 16.53
C MET A 1 11.12 16.82 16.73
N THR A 2 10.03 16.18 17.13
CA THR A 2 9.94 14.71 17.24
C THR A 2 9.57 14.15 15.88
N THR A 3 10.08 12.95 15.54
CA THR A 3 9.74 12.27 14.28
C THR A 3 9.24 10.87 14.58
N THR A 4 8.05 10.56 14.07
CA THR A 4 7.45 9.22 14.07
C THR A 4 7.65 8.62 12.68
N LEU A 5 8.22 7.41 12.60
CA LEU A 5 8.43 6.69 11.35
C LEU A 5 7.49 5.48 11.32
N ILE A 6 6.70 5.36 10.26
CA ILE A 6 5.83 4.21 9.99
C ILE A 6 6.25 3.62 8.65
N VAL A 7 6.33 2.30 8.56
CA VAL A 7 6.71 1.59 7.34
C VAL A 7 5.55 0.70 6.90
N VAL A 8 5.11 0.90 5.66
CA VAL A 8 4.10 0.08 4.99
C VAL A 8 4.79 -0.77 3.93
N THR A 9 4.70 -2.09 4.09
CA THR A 9 5.41 -3.07 3.26
C THR A 9 4.48 -3.98 2.46
N ALA A 10 3.17 -3.91 2.68
CA ALA A 10 2.19 -4.75 2.01
C ALA A 10 0.89 -3.99 1.72
N ALA A 11 0.19 -4.41 0.66
CA ALA A 11 -1.16 -3.92 0.37
C ALA A 11 -2.12 -4.31 1.51
N SER A 12 -3.18 -3.52 1.70
CA SER A 12 -4.15 -3.62 2.80
C SER A 12 -3.55 -3.42 4.21
N GLN A 13 -2.24 -3.17 4.32
CA GLN A 13 -1.66 -2.67 5.56
C GLN A 13 -1.99 -1.19 5.69
N ALA A 14 -2.47 -0.80 6.87
CA ALA A 14 -2.77 0.58 7.19
C ALA A 14 -1.68 1.18 8.08
N ALA A 15 -1.38 2.46 7.90
CA ALA A 15 -0.59 3.26 8.82
C ALA A 15 -1.53 4.16 9.63
N THR A 16 -1.56 3.98 10.95
CA THR A 16 -2.44 4.75 11.84
C THR A 16 -1.62 5.62 12.77
N PHE A 17 -2.02 6.88 12.93
CA PHE A 17 -1.36 7.83 13.81
C PHE A 17 -2.33 8.90 14.33
N THR A 18 -1.89 9.66 15.33
CA THR A 18 -2.63 10.79 15.88
C THR A 18 -1.66 11.95 16.12
N CYS A 19 -2.16 13.18 16.08
CA CYS A 19 -1.41 14.35 16.50
C CYS A 19 -1.44 14.59 18.01
N GLY A 20 -2.07 13.71 18.79
CA GLY A 20 -2.15 13.85 20.23
C GLY A 20 -2.95 15.08 20.65
N THR A 21 -2.90 15.41 21.94
CA THR A 21 -3.67 16.51 22.52
C THR A 21 -3.21 17.85 21.94
N ASP A 22 -4.18 18.70 21.55
CA ASP A 22 -3.97 20.05 20.98
C ASP A 22 -3.14 20.11 19.68
N GLY A 23 -2.85 18.95 19.08
CA GLY A 23 -2.14 18.84 17.81
C GLY A 23 -3.10 18.90 16.62
N THR A 24 -2.76 19.73 15.64
CA THR A 24 -3.49 19.83 14.37
C THR A 24 -2.69 19.21 13.24
N LEU A 25 -3.32 18.36 12.43
CA LEU A 25 -2.68 17.79 11.25
C LEU A 25 -2.41 18.86 10.18
N SER A 26 -1.26 18.75 9.53
CA SER A 26 -0.90 19.52 8.34
C SER A 26 -0.29 18.58 7.28
N PRO A 27 -0.76 18.64 6.02
CA PRO A 27 -1.86 19.47 5.53
C PRO A 27 -3.22 19.11 6.16
N LEU A 28 -4.13 20.09 6.24
CA LEU A 28 -5.49 19.87 6.77
C LEU A 28 -6.38 19.13 5.77
N ASN A 29 -6.13 19.30 4.47
CA ASN A 29 -6.80 18.51 3.45
C ASN A 29 -6.17 17.11 3.41
N LEU A 30 -6.95 16.07 3.72
CA LEU A 30 -6.50 14.68 3.81
C LEU A 30 -6.15 14.07 2.44
N GLU A 31 -6.57 14.70 1.33
CA GLU A 31 -6.14 14.33 -0.03
C GLU A 31 -4.71 14.78 -0.34
N LYS A 32 -4.07 15.50 0.59
CA LYS A 32 -2.72 16.05 0.42
C LYS A 32 -1.74 15.52 1.46
N THR A 33 -0.46 15.61 1.13
CA THR A 33 0.68 15.22 1.96
C THR A 33 1.84 16.18 1.69
N PHE A 34 2.89 16.13 2.51
CA PHE A 34 4.20 16.61 2.06
C PHE A 34 4.98 15.50 1.36
N LYS A 35 5.73 15.88 0.32
CA LYS A 35 6.61 15.00 -0.45
C LYS A 35 7.89 14.70 0.32
N GLY A 36 8.20 13.40 0.47
CA GLY A 36 9.44 12.94 1.09
C GLY A 36 9.51 13.21 2.60
N GLU A 37 10.71 13.06 3.16
CA GLU A 37 10.95 13.13 4.61
C GLU A 37 11.18 14.57 5.13
N SER A 38 11.36 15.53 4.22
CA SER A 38 11.66 16.92 4.58
C SER A 38 10.44 17.66 5.15
N CYS A 39 9.23 17.25 4.73
CA CYS A 39 7.95 17.84 5.13
C CYS A 39 7.81 19.33 4.76
N GLN A 40 8.27 19.71 3.55
CA GLN A 40 8.31 21.11 3.09
C GLN A 40 7.45 21.39 1.86
N THR A 41 7.36 20.44 0.93
CA THR A 41 6.63 20.62 -0.33
C THR A 41 5.33 19.84 -0.26
N GLU A 42 4.20 20.55 -0.22
CA GLU A 42 2.87 19.95 -0.27
C GLU A 42 2.59 19.38 -1.67
N GLU A 43 1.92 18.24 -1.74
CA GLU A 43 1.57 17.51 -2.97
C GLU A 43 0.25 16.75 -2.77
N GLN A 44 -0.42 16.39 -3.86
CA GLN A 44 -1.55 15.46 -3.81
C GLN A 44 -1.07 14.07 -3.37
N LEU A 45 -1.83 13.41 -2.49
CA LEU A 45 -1.52 12.05 -2.01
C LEU A 45 -1.40 11.08 -3.19
N GLN A 46 -2.27 11.22 -4.19
CA GLN A 46 -2.35 10.27 -5.30
C GLN A 46 -1.24 10.44 -6.33
N GLU A 47 -0.58 11.61 -6.36
CA GLU A 47 0.64 11.82 -7.14
C GLU A 47 1.85 11.11 -6.50
N MET A 48 1.77 10.80 -5.20
CA MET A 48 2.80 10.03 -4.51
C MET A 48 2.59 8.52 -4.66
N PHE A 49 1.34 8.08 -4.58
CA PHE A 49 0.91 6.72 -4.92
C PHE A 49 -0.61 6.68 -5.15
N GLU A 50 -1.03 6.21 -6.33
CA GLU A 50 -2.39 6.39 -6.87
C GLU A 50 -3.52 5.81 -5.99
N GLN A 51 -3.21 4.76 -5.22
CA GLN A 51 -4.19 3.93 -4.50
C GLN A 51 -4.12 4.14 -2.98
N GLY A 52 -3.71 5.34 -2.59
CA GLY A 52 -3.65 5.80 -1.21
C GLY A 52 -4.89 6.52 -0.76
N GLU A 53 -5.23 6.41 0.51
CA GLU A 53 -6.29 7.23 1.09
C GLU A 53 -5.99 7.50 2.56
N LEU A 54 -6.03 8.76 2.96
CA LEU A 54 -5.97 9.16 4.36
C LEU A 54 -7.36 9.56 4.82
N VAL A 55 -7.83 8.94 5.91
CA VAL A 55 -9.13 9.27 6.51
C VAL A 55 -9.01 9.51 8.00
N GLU A 56 -9.94 10.29 8.55
CA GLU A 56 -10.23 10.28 9.98
C GLU A 56 -11.07 9.05 10.31
N SER A 57 -10.45 8.10 11.00
CA SER A 57 -11.01 6.77 11.29
C SER A 57 -11.63 6.66 12.69
N GLY A 58 -11.56 7.72 13.49
CA GLY A 58 -12.09 7.77 14.84
C GLY A 58 -11.38 8.81 15.71
N MET A 59 -11.55 8.68 17.03
CA MET A 59 -11.01 9.60 18.03
C MET A 59 -10.31 8.82 19.15
N THR A 60 -9.19 9.34 19.65
CA THR A 60 -8.55 8.92 20.91
C THR A 60 -8.64 10.08 21.89
N GLY A 61 -9.57 9.97 22.85
CA GLY A 61 -9.99 11.12 23.64
C GLY A 61 -10.58 12.21 22.74
N SER A 62 -9.97 13.40 22.76
CA SER A 62 -10.38 14.55 21.91
C SER A 62 -9.56 14.70 20.63
N SER A 63 -8.67 13.75 20.32
CA SER A 63 -7.76 13.83 19.18
C SER A 63 -8.17 12.88 18.06
N PRO A 64 -8.23 13.33 16.79
CA PRO A 64 -8.51 12.44 15.66
C PRO A 64 -7.46 11.34 15.50
N ILE A 65 -7.91 10.20 15.00
CA ILE A 65 -7.08 9.08 14.56
C ILE A 65 -7.07 9.06 13.04
N TYR A 66 -5.90 9.32 12.46
CA TYR A 66 -5.69 9.30 11.02
C TYR A 66 -5.23 7.90 10.59
N THR A 67 -5.87 7.35 9.58
CA THR A 67 -5.52 6.05 9.01
C THR A 67 -5.26 6.21 7.52
N LEU A 68 -4.02 5.91 7.13
CA LEU A 68 -3.60 5.82 5.74
C LEU A 68 -3.74 4.38 5.27
N SER A 69 -4.62 4.16 4.30
CA SER A 69 -4.82 2.87 3.64
C SER A 69 -4.01 2.80 2.35
N VAL A 70 -3.40 1.63 2.08
CA VAL A 70 -2.68 1.34 0.86
C VAL A 70 -3.32 0.14 0.18
N ASN A 71 -4.24 0.39 -0.76
CA ASN A 71 -4.97 -0.69 -1.43
C ASN A 71 -4.10 -1.45 -2.42
N GLU A 72 -3.17 -0.75 -3.07
CA GLU A 72 -2.19 -1.31 -3.99
C GLU A 72 -0.82 -0.67 -3.74
N MET A 73 0.24 -1.48 -3.81
CA MET A 73 1.59 -0.98 -3.58
C MET A 73 2.08 -0.19 -4.80
N PRO A 74 2.75 0.96 -4.61
CA PRO A 74 3.26 1.75 -5.73
C PRO A 74 4.36 1.01 -6.49
N LYS A 75 4.52 1.31 -7.79
CA LYS A 75 5.60 0.74 -8.63
C LYS A 75 7.00 1.05 -8.09
N SER A 76 7.14 2.21 -7.47
CA SER A 76 8.37 2.68 -6.82
C SER A 76 8.06 3.03 -5.38
N GLY A 77 8.95 2.65 -4.46
CA GLY A 77 8.80 3.02 -3.06
C GLY A 77 8.81 4.54 -2.89
N THR A 78 7.99 5.03 -1.97
CA THR A 78 7.78 6.46 -1.75
C THR A 78 7.77 6.80 -0.26
N SER A 79 7.91 8.09 0.04
CA SER A 79 7.83 8.60 1.41
C SER A 79 6.90 9.79 1.44
N LEU A 80 5.96 9.73 2.37
CA LEU A 80 4.98 10.76 2.67
C LEU A 80 5.37 11.38 3.99
N CYS A 81 5.07 12.66 4.17
CA CYS A 81 5.18 13.27 5.48
C CYS A 81 3.94 14.09 5.81
N TYR A 82 3.55 13.99 7.08
CA TYR A 82 2.60 14.87 7.73
C TYR A 82 3.26 15.58 8.90
N LYS A 83 2.72 16.73 9.26
CA LYS A 83 3.13 17.48 10.45
C LYS A 83 1.97 17.56 11.43
N CYS A 84 2.26 17.45 12.71
CA CYS A 84 1.36 17.85 13.76
C CYS A 84 1.86 19.17 14.33
N THR A 85 1.07 20.23 14.16
CA THR A 85 1.38 21.57 14.62
C THR A 85 0.63 21.83 15.92
N TYR A 86 1.28 22.53 16.85
CA TYR A 86 0.71 22.83 18.17
C TYR A 86 0.70 24.34 18.35
N SER A 87 -0.45 24.90 18.70
CA SER A 87 -0.58 26.33 18.99
C SER A 87 0.32 26.70 20.17
N LYS A 88 1.15 27.75 20.00
CA LYS A 88 1.92 28.28 21.12
C LYS A 88 0.97 28.90 22.13
N GLN A 89 0.92 28.34 23.34
CA GLN A 89 0.16 28.96 24.43
C GLN A 89 0.93 30.19 24.95
N PRO A 90 0.26 31.34 25.18
CA PRO A 90 0.92 32.63 25.43
C PRO A 90 1.84 32.71 26.66
N HIS A 91 1.88 31.69 27.54
CA HIS A 91 2.67 31.72 28.78
C HIS A 91 3.49 30.45 29.05
N VAL A 92 3.61 29.55 28.07
CA VAL A 92 4.43 28.34 28.22
C VAL A 92 5.67 28.50 27.36
N PRO A 93 6.89 28.54 27.96
CA PRO A 93 8.13 28.47 27.20
C PRO A 93 8.14 27.17 26.39
N MET A 94 7.86 27.29 25.09
CA MET A 94 7.81 26.16 24.17
C MET A 94 9.03 26.25 23.24
N PRO A 95 9.80 25.17 23.03
CA PRO A 95 10.93 25.19 22.12
C PRO A 95 10.49 25.65 20.72
N GLU A 96 11.37 26.29 19.96
CA GLU A 96 10.99 26.99 18.73
C GLU A 96 10.41 26.08 17.63
N ASN A 97 10.54 24.76 17.77
CA ASN A 97 10.11 23.78 16.78
C ASN A 97 9.35 22.60 17.43
N ASN A 98 8.09 22.86 17.80
CA ASN A 98 7.18 21.89 18.44
C ASN A 98 6.50 20.94 17.46
N ASP A 99 6.75 21.10 16.17
CA ASP A 99 6.12 20.25 15.17
C ASP A 99 6.61 18.81 15.34
N CYS A 100 5.66 17.87 15.39
CA CYS A 100 5.95 16.46 15.22
C CYS A 100 5.85 16.12 13.74
N LYS A 101 6.84 15.41 13.20
CA LYS A 101 6.77 14.84 11.86
C LYS A 101 6.27 13.41 11.94
N VAL A 102 5.34 13.04 11.07
CA VAL A 102 4.94 11.66 10.83
C VAL A 102 5.39 11.32 9.43
N ILE A 103 6.41 10.47 9.31
CA ILE A 103 6.94 10.00 8.03
C ILE A 103 6.39 8.60 7.79
N VAL A 104 5.70 8.43 6.67
CA VAL A 104 5.20 7.12 6.23
C VAL A 104 5.99 6.68 5.00
N LYS A 105 6.74 5.60 5.13
CA LYS A 105 7.49 4.98 4.03
C LYS A 105 6.64 3.85 3.45
N VAL A 106 6.24 3.98 2.19
CA VAL A 106 5.50 2.96 1.46
C VAL A 106 6.47 2.26 0.52
N SER A 107 6.60 0.95 0.66
CA SER A 107 7.52 0.14 -0.16
C SER A 107 7.03 0.04 -1.61
N ALA A 108 7.90 -0.36 -2.53
CA ALA A 108 7.48 -0.72 -3.88
C ALA A 108 6.70 -2.04 -3.86
N ALA A 109 5.84 -2.25 -4.86
CA ALA A 109 5.31 -3.56 -5.19
C ALA A 109 6.46 -4.54 -5.44
N LEU A 110 6.32 -5.77 -4.93
CA LEU A 110 7.26 -6.83 -5.28
C LEU A 110 7.16 -7.12 -6.78
N PRO A 111 8.27 -7.46 -7.46
CA PRO A 111 8.21 -7.88 -8.85
C PRO A 111 7.24 -9.05 -8.98
N ALA A 112 6.27 -8.93 -9.89
CA ALA A 112 5.46 -10.07 -10.26
C ALA A 112 6.41 -11.18 -10.71
N THR A 113 6.41 -12.31 -10.01
CA THR A 113 7.20 -13.46 -10.44
C THR A 113 6.54 -13.99 -11.71
N SER A 114 7.09 -13.59 -12.86
CA SER A 114 6.67 -14.10 -14.15
C SER A 114 6.99 -15.60 -14.22
N THR A 115 6.00 -16.45 -13.97
CA THR A 115 6.05 -17.84 -14.45
C THR A 115 5.98 -17.79 -15.97
N SER A 116 7.13 -17.61 -16.61
CA SER A 116 7.27 -17.70 -18.05
C SER A 116 7.15 -19.17 -18.47
N THR A 117 5.92 -19.66 -18.64
CA THR A 117 5.66 -20.81 -19.51
C THR A 117 5.94 -20.34 -20.93
N SER A 118 7.17 -20.58 -21.38
CA SER A 118 7.57 -20.44 -22.77
C SER A 118 6.89 -21.57 -23.56
N GLU A 119 5.79 -21.23 -24.22
CA GLU A 119 5.17 -22.07 -25.24
C GLU A 119 6.02 -21.98 -26.53
N PRO A 120 6.60 -23.08 -27.04
CA PRO A 120 7.35 -23.01 -28.30
C PRO A 120 6.37 -22.97 -29.48
N LYS A 121 6.25 -21.79 -30.11
CA LYS A 121 5.60 -21.62 -31.41
C LYS A 121 6.60 -21.93 -32.52
N ALA A 122 6.50 -23.10 -33.14
CA ALA A 122 7.12 -23.37 -34.44
C ALA A 122 6.13 -24.09 -35.36
N ALA A 123 5.84 -23.46 -36.50
CA ALA A 123 5.03 -24.00 -37.57
C ALA A 123 5.90 -24.64 -38.67
N ALA A 124 5.32 -25.67 -39.31
CA ALA A 124 5.65 -26.29 -40.61
C ALA A 124 6.51 -27.59 -40.64
N ALA A 125 5.77 -28.70 -40.61
CA ALA A 125 5.81 -29.88 -41.49
C ALA A 125 7.12 -30.64 -41.78
N THR A 126 7.21 -31.88 -41.28
CA THR A 126 7.58 -33.04 -42.11
C THR A 126 6.99 -34.35 -41.54
N LYS A 127 6.42 -35.15 -42.44
CA LYS A 127 5.78 -36.47 -42.29
C LYS A 127 6.80 -37.56 -41.97
N ILE A 128 6.57 -38.40 -40.95
CA ILE A 128 7.09 -39.76 -40.87
C ILE A 128 6.07 -40.68 -40.19
N GLU A 129 5.50 -41.62 -40.95
CA GLU A 129 4.77 -42.80 -40.46
C GLU A 129 5.78 -43.81 -39.88
N SER A 130 5.49 -44.40 -38.71
CA SER A 130 5.81 -45.81 -38.47
C SER A 130 5.00 -46.36 -37.28
N HIS A 131 4.33 -47.47 -37.55
CA HIS A 131 3.44 -48.22 -36.68
C HIS A 131 4.21 -49.00 -35.58
N LEU A 132 3.63 -49.14 -34.37
CA LEU A 132 3.05 -50.41 -33.87
C LEU A 132 2.61 -50.30 -32.38
N LEU A 133 1.32 -50.62 -32.17
CA LEU A 133 0.69 -51.40 -31.10
C LEU A 133 0.89 -51.07 -29.60
N GLY A 134 -0.23 -50.71 -28.96
CA GLY A 134 -0.42 -50.79 -27.51
C GLY A 134 -1.88 -50.52 -27.13
N VAL A 135 -2.73 -51.55 -27.21
CA VAL A 135 -4.19 -51.50 -27.07
C VAL A 135 -4.63 -51.66 -25.60
N MET A 136 -5.63 -50.85 -25.22
CA MET A 136 -6.65 -50.98 -24.16
C MET A 136 -6.24 -51.12 -22.68
N LEU A 137 -6.93 -50.33 -21.83
CA LEU A 137 -7.91 -50.87 -20.88
C LEU A 137 -9.01 -49.83 -20.56
N LEU A 138 -10.25 -50.32 -20.60
CA LEU A 138 -11.53 -49.67 -20.28
C LEU A 138 -11.79 -49.64 -18.77
N GLY A 139 -12.57 -48.65 -18.31
CA GLY A 139 -13.38 -48.72 -17.07
C GLY A 139 -13.55 -47.33 -16.43
N LEU A 140 -14.62 -46.57 -16.69
CA LEU A 140 -16.01 -46.63 -16.18
C LEU A 140 -16.24 -46.01 -14.78
N ALA A 141 -17.34 -45.27 -14.72
CA ALA A 141 -18.07 -44.67 -13.59
C ALA A 141 -17.52 -43.31 -13.07
N ALA A 142 -18.16 -42.15 -13.28
CA ALA A 142 -19.55 -41.68 -13.07
C ALA A 142 -19.68 -40.84 -11.78
N GLN A 143 -20.22 -39.62 -11.98
CA GLN A 143 -21.16 -38.91 -11.08
C GLN A 143 -20.57 -38.35 -9.76
N LYS A 144 -21.03 -37.25 -9.16
CA LYS A 144 -21.94 -36.11 -9.42
C LYS A 144 -22.05 -35.43 -8.03
N PHE A 145 -22.38 -34.13 -7.97
CA PHE A 145 -22.74 -33.38 -6.75
C PHE A 145 -21.56 -33.03 -5.79
N PHE A 146 -21.46 -31.85 -5.18
CA PHE A 146 -22.51 -30.97 -4.66
C PHE A 146 -22.04 -29.50 -4.68
N GLN A 147 -22.98 -28.59 -4.93
CA GLN A 147 -22.83 -27.13 -4.89
C GLN A 147 -22.71 -26.61 -3.45
N THR A 148 -21.99 -25.50 -3.33
CA THR A 148 -22.32 -24.26 -2.57
C THR A 148 -22.89 -24.36 -1.15
N LEU A 149 -22.17 -23.72 -0.24
CA LEU A 149 -22.74 -22.86 0.80
C LEU A 149 -22.46 -21.40 0.41
#